data_AF-A0A2A7B976-F1
#
_entry.id   AF-A0A2A7B976-F1
#
_cell.length_a   1.000
_cell.length_b   1.000
_cell.length_c   1.000
_cell.angle_alpha   90.00
_cell.angle_beta   90.00
_cell.angle_gamma   90.00
#
_symmetry.space_group_name_H-M   'P 1'
#
loop_
_entity.id
_entity.type
_entity.pdbx_description
1 polymer ?
#
loop_
_entity_poly.entity_id
_entity_poly.type
_entity_poly.pdbx_seq_one_letter_code
_entity_poly.pdbx_strand_id
1 'polypeptide(L)' 'MATRKKAATAQEPTITAPVVFPKERVLTFRRYADRRDLLSVLLEDGKEYTFDQIDGLINDFMKGKVK' A
#
# COMPACT_ATOMS: atom_id res chain seq x y z
N MET A 1 19.59 -13.92 28.09
CA MET A 1 19.48 -12.73 27.22
C MET A 1 18.62 -13.08 26.02
N ALA A 2 17.36 -12.69 26.00
CA ALA A 2 16.47 -12.93 24.86
C ALA A 2 15.48 -11.77 24.74
N THR A 3 15.91 -10.70 24.10
CA THR A 3 15.01 -9.62 23.67
C THR A 3 14.91 -9.65 22.16
N ARG A 4 14.10 -10.58 21.65
CA ARG A 4 13.49 -10.43 20.32
C ARG A 4 12.27 -9.53 20.47
N LYS A 5 12.47 -8.21 20.40
CA LYS A 5 11.35 -7.28 20.20
C LYS A 5 10.95 -7.33 18.72
N LYS A 6 10.06 -8.27 18.39
CA LYS A 6 9.31 -8.28 17.13
C LYS A 6 7.85 -8.00 17.46
N ALA A 7 7.24 -7.17 16.61
CA ALA A 7 5.83 -6.82 16.54
C ALA A 7 5.33 -5.77 17.56
N ALA A 8 5.36 -4.52 17.12
CA ALA A 8 4.33 -3.55 17.46
C ALA A 8 3.81 -2.93 16.16
N THR A 9 3.16 -3.76 15.34
CA THR A 9 2.17 -3.29 14.36
C THR A 9 0.85 -3.21 15.12
N ALA A 10 0.68 -2.12 15.86
CA ALA A 10 -0.60 -1.65 16.35
C ALA A 10 -0.60 -0.15 16.10
N GLN A 11 -1.01 0.23 14.89
CA GLN A 11 -1.42 1.59 14.60
C GLN A 11 -2.90 1.52 14.29
N GLU A 12 -3.70 1.49 15.36
CA GLU A 12 -5.02 2.08 15.33
C GLU A 12 -4.81 3.57 15.67
N PRO A 13 -5.01 4.50 14.72
CA PRO A 13 -5.43 5.83 15.09
C PRO A 13 -6.86 6.00 14.62
N THR A 14 -7.75 5.97 15.59
CA THR A 14 -9.10 6.50 15.47
C THR A 14 -9.02 7.98 15.09
N ILE A 15 -9.62 8.32 13.95
CA ILE A 15 -10.27 9.60 13.57
C ILE A 15 -9.40 10.69 12.90
N THR A 16 -9.68 10.89 11.60
CA THR A 16 -9.52 12.10 10.75
C THR A 16 -8.12 12.50 10.27
N ALA A 17 -7.29 11.54 9.88
CA ALA A 17 -6.22 11.81 8.92
C ALA A 17 -6.29 10.76 7.79
N PRO A 18 -6.18 11.16 6.51
CA PRO A 18 -6.08 10.18 5.43
C PRO A 18 -4.85 9.32 5.71
N VAL A 19 -5.06 8.03 5.99
CA VAL A 19 -3.96 7.10 6.22
C VAL A 19 -3.28 6.86 4.89
N VAL A 20 -2.22 7.62 4.66
CA VAL A 20 -1.34 7.49 3.50
C VAL A 20 -0.23 6.50 3.82
N PHE A 21 0.14 5.71 2.82
CA PHE A 21 1.19 4.73 2.91
C PHE A 21 2.24 5.03 1.83
N PRO A 22 3.53 5.09 2.20
CA PRO A 22 4.58 5.18 1.20
C PRO A 22 4.60 3.88 0.37
N LYS A 23 5.02 3.98 -0.89
CA LYS A 23 5.13 2.86 -1.82
C LYS A 23 5.76 1.62 -1.18
N GLU A 24 6.86 1.77 -0.45
CA GLU A 24 7.54 0.67 0.24
C GLU A 24 6.61 -0.10 1.19
N ARG A 25 5.81 0.62 1.96
CA ARG A 25 4.85 0.03 2.90
C ARG A 25 3.70 -0.64 2.18
N VAL A 26 3.23 -0.04 1.08
CA VAL A 26 2.21 -0.66 0.22
C VAL A 26 2.71 -1.98 -0.35
N LEU A 27 3.95 -2.00 -0.84
CA LEU A 27 4.60 -3.20 -1.38
C LEU A 27 4.78 -4.27 -0.30
N THR A 28 4.92 -3.95 0.98
CA THR A 28 4.99 -4.98 2.04
C THR A 28 3.68 -5.74 2.27
N PHE A 29 2.52 -5.22 1.85
CA PHE A 29 1.24 -5.90 2.07
C PHE A 29 1.08 -7.11 1.16
N ARG A 30 0.69 -8.26 1.76
CA ARG A 30 0.39 -9.49 0.99
C ARG A 30 -0.76 -9.30 0.00
N ARG A 31 -1.73 -8.42 0.30
CA ARG A 31 -2.86 -8.12 -0.61
C ARG A 31 -2.42 -7.58 -1.96
N TYR A 32 -1.26 -6.93 -2.02
CA TYR A 32 -0.70 -6.37 -3.23
C TYR A 32 0.55 -7.12 -3.71
N ALA A 33 0.85 -8.31 -3.18
CA ALA A 33 2.03 -9.09 -3.57
C ALA A 33 2.05 -9.36 -5.08
N ASP A 34 0.93 -9.83 -5.63
CA ASP A 34 0.77 -10.09 -7.07
C ASP A 34 0.65 -8.82 -7.91
N ARG A 35 0.32 -7.69 -7.27
CA ARG A 35 0.16 -6.38 -7.91
C ARG A 35 1.38 -5.48 -7.70
N ARG A 36 2.47 -5.96 -7.08
CA ARG A 36 3.67 -5.16 -6.78
C ARG A 36 4.25 -4.51 -8.02
N ASP A 37 4.29 -5.25 -9.12
CA ASP A 37 4.83 -4.77 -10.40
C ASP A 37 4.00 -3.59 -10.93
N LEU A 38 2.67 -3.79 -10.98
CA LEU A 38 1.70 -2.75 -11.32
C LEU A 38 1.80 -1.55 -10.39
N LEU A 39 1.88 -1.79 -9.08
CA LEU A 39 2.03 -0.74 -8.08
C LEU A 39 3.36 0.00 -8.20
N SER A 40 4.44 -0.64 -8.64
CA SER A 40 5.70 0.05 -8.87
C SER A 40 5.67 0.94 -10.11
N VAL A 41 4.77 0.67 -11.05
CA VAL A 41 4.53 1.50 -12.24
C VAL A 41 3.54 2.64 -11.93
N LEU A 42 2.50 2.37 -11.12
CA LEU A 42 1.48 3.36 -10.78
C LEU A 42 1.87 4.29 -9.62
N LEU A 43 2.68 3.79 -8.67
CA LEU A 43 3.13 4.56 -7.50
C LEU A 43 4.57 5.02 -7.73
N GLU A 44 4.81 6.32 -7.53
CA GLU A 44 6.15 6.87 -7.51
C GLU A 44 6.84 6.63 -6.16
N ASP A 45 8.16 6.41 -6.23
CA ASP A 45 9.01 6.34 -5.04
C ASP A 45 9.08 7.71 -4.36
N GLY A 46 8.98 7.73 -3.03
CA GLY A 46 8.91 8.96 -2.24
C GLY A 46 7.53 9.64 -2.21
N LYS A 47 6.51 9.08 -2.88
CA LYS A 47 5.12 9.50 -2.73
C LYS A 47 4.34 8.56 -1.84
N GLU A 48 3.35 9.12 -1.15
CA GLU A 48 2.46 8.41 -0.25
C GLU A 48 1.05 8.38 -0.83
N TYR A 49 0.41 7.22 -0.74
CA TYR A 49 -0.90 6.98 -1.33
C TYR A 49 -1.81 6.30 -0.32
N THR A 50 -3.09 6.63 -0.34
CA THR A 50 -4.09 5.94 0.49
C THR A 50 -4.48 4.61 -0.16
N PHE A 51 -5.00 3.67 0.63
CA PHE A 51 -5.55 2.43 0.09
C PHE A 51 -6.59 2.69 -1.00
N ASP A 52 -7.45 3.69 -0.84
CA ASP A 52 -8.48 4.06 -1.81
C ASP A 52 -7.87 4.56 -3.13
N GLN A 53 -6.84 5.41 -3.06
CA GLN A 53 -6.10 5.84 -4.26
C GLN A 53 -5.43 4.66 -4.96
N ILE A 54 -4.78 3.78 -4.20
CA ILE A 54 -4.09 2.60 -4.73
C ILE A 54 -5.10 1.66 -5.43
N ASP A 55 -6.24 1.40 -4.81
CA ASP A 55 -7.29 0.54 -5.37
C ASP A 55 -7.93 1.17 -6.61
N GLY A 56 -8.18 2.49 -6.58
CA GLY A 56 -8.66 3.25 -7.74
C GLY A 56 -7.70 3.19 -8.92
N LEU A 57 -6.40 3.40 -8.66
CA LEU A 57 -5.31 3.27 -9.63
C LEU A 57 -5.25 1.86 -10.24
N ILE A 58 -5.31 0.82 -9.41
CA ILE A 58 -5.38 -0.58 -9.86
C ILE A 58 -6.62 -0.82 -10.73
N ASN A 59 -7.78 -0.33 -10.31
CA ASN A 59 -9.04 -0.55 -10.99
C ASN A 59 -9.10 0.16 -12.35
N ASP A 60 -8.58 1.39 -12.43
CA ASP A 60 -8.43 2.14 -13.68
C ASP A 60 -7.53 1.37 -14.67
N PHE A 61 -6.37 0.91 -14.19
CA PHE A 61 -5.46 0.10 -14.99
C PHE A 61 -6.09 -1.22 -15.45
N MET A 62 -6.85 -1.90 -14.58
CA MET A 62 -7.54 -3.13 -14.95
C MET A 62 -8.68 -2.88 -15.94
N LYS A 63 -9.45 -1.80 -15.79
CA LYS A 63 -10.49 -1.38 -16.75
C LYS A 63 -9.93 -1.10 -18.14
N GLY A 64 -8.76 -0.45 -18.22
CA GLY A 64 -8.09 -0.19 -19.50
C GLY A 64 -7.61 -1.45 -20.23
N LYS A 65 -7.42 -2.56 -19.50
CA LYS A 65 -6.95 -3.84 -20.05
C LYS A 65 -8.08 -4.79 -20.47
N VAL A 66 -9.35 -4.43 -20.25
CA VAL A 66 -10.51 -5.23 -20.68
C VAL A 66 -10.97 -4.76 -22.05
N LYS A 67 -10.40 -5.34 -23.11
CA LYS A 67 -10.95 -5.29 -24.47
C LYS A 67 -10.69 -6.61 -25.18
#